data_AF-A0A318R808-F1
#
_entry.id   AF-A0A318R808-F1
#
_cell.length_a   1.000
_cell.length_b   1.000
_cell.length_c   1.000
_cell.angle_alpha   90.00
_cell.angle_beta   90.00
_cell.angle_gamma   90.00
#
_symmetry.space_group_name_H-M   'P 1'
#
loop_
_entity.id
_entity.type
_entity.pdbx_description
1 polymer ?
#
loop_
_entity_poly.entity_id
_entity_poly.type
_entity_poly.pdbx_seq_one_letter_code
_entity_poly.pdbx_strand_id
1 'polypeptide(L)'
;MKEADKKENIKKQLTKVKTYPVPYPKENISISTNNSSLNSKEELINQAFKFHSQGNIPEAIKHYKYVIDQGFTDPRVFTNYGVILQNIGQLKRAEVYHRKAIELKPDSAIAHSNLGNTLKDLGQLKDAEMSQRKAIELKPGISEVHLNLGSILKDLGKLKEAEISFRKSIELKPDFAEAYSNLGNILRDLGQWEEAEISTLKALDLRPNFAEALFNLSLMELTRGDYQIGLEHYEFRHKKKNPPLLYFTPKLEKLNVREFIEGVKLLVISEQGLGDTLQYMRYIPYLRNQGIDISFCPQIKLHSLIKASGIDQNPLTSDQAKNITEGPKLFSLCLKVIHK
;
A
#
# COMPACT_ATOMS: atom_id res chain seq x y z
N MET A 1 17.33 -17.34 -23.28
CA MET A 1 16.13 -16.48 -23.32
C MET A 1 16.30 -15.37 -22.28
N LYS A 2 16.61 -14.18 -22.81
CA LYS A 2 16.69 -12.80 -22.27
C LYS A 2 17.24 -12.52 -20.85
N GLU A 3 18.44 -11.92 -20.84
CA GLU A 3 19.01 -11.08 -19.77
C GLU A 3 18.21 -9.81 -19.45
N ALA A 4 17.11 -9.54 -20.18
CA ALA A 4 16.19 -8.43 -19.91
C ALA A 4 15.35 -8.66 -18.63
N ASP A 5 15.07 -9.91 -18.26
CA ASP A 5 14.22 -10.24 -17.10
C ASP A 5 14.96 -10.17 -15.75
N LYS A 6 16.29 -9.98 -15.77
CA LYS A 6 17.11 -9.86 -14.56
C LYS A 6 17.30 -8.42 -14.08
N LYS A 7 17.13 -7.40 -14.95
CA LYS A 7 17.35 -5.99 -14.60
C LYS A 7 16.12 -5.29 -13.98
N GLU A 8 14.95 -5.91 -14.02
CA GLU A 8 13.72 -5.34 -13.45
C GLU A 8 13.47 -5.78 -12.00
N ASN A 9 14.20 -6.79 -11.50
CA ASN A 9 13.88 -7.49 -10.26
C ASN A 9 14.67 -7.03 -9.01
N ILE A 10 15.31 -5.85 -9.06
CA ILE A 10 15.90 -5.19 -7.88
C ILE A 10 15.60 -3.68 -7.94
N LYS A 11 14.36 -3.29 -8.23
CA LYS A 11 13.85 -2.02 -7.72
C LYS A 11 13.52 -2.25 -6.26
N LYS A 12 14.32 -1.67 -5.35
CA LYS A 12 14.03 -1.59 -3.90
C LYS A 12 12.53 -1.40 -3.70
N GLN A 13 11.83 -2.43 -3.23
CA GLN A 13 10.41 -2.33 -2.86
C GLN A 13 10.32 -1.55 -1.56
N LEU A 14 10.58 -0.24 -1.64
CA LEU A 14 10.07 0.70 -0.67
C LEU A 14 8.54 0.60 -0.74
N THR A 15 7.93 0.33 0.40
CA THR A 15 6.48 0.23 0.54
C THR A 15 5.89 1.59 0.16
N LYS A 16 5.41 1.72 -1.10
CA LYS A 16 4.74 2.93 -1.58
C LYS A 16 3.53 3.20 -0.68
N VAL A 17 3.67 4.15 0.24
CA VAL A 17 2.55 4.67 1.03
C VAL A 17 1.58 5.36 0.07
N LYS A 18 0.28 5.27 0.36
CA LYS A 18 -0.78 5.91 -0.42
C LYS A 18 -0.48 7.41 -0.54
N THR A 19 -0.43 7.91 -1.77
CA THR A 19 -0.55 9.34 -2.06
C THR A 19 -2.02 9.71 -1.94
N TYR A 20 -2.28 10.86 -1.33
CA TYR A 20 -3.63 11.40 -1.13
C TYR A 20 -3.82 12.51 -2.14
N PRO A 21 -4.59 12.29 -3.22
CA PRO A 21 -4.89 13.35 -4.15
C PRO A 21 -5.66 14.44 -3.41
N VAL A 22 -5.32 15.69 -3.71
CA VAL A 22 -6.06 16.84 -3.23
C VAL A 22 -6.94 17.27 -4.39
N PRO A 23 -8.24 16.93 -4.44
CA PRO A 23 -9.10 17.45 -5.49
C PRO A 23 -9.32 18.95 -5.29
N TYR A 24 -9.64 19.68 -6.35
CA TYR A 24 -10.19 21.02 -6.15
C TYR A 24 -11.49 20.91 -5.35
N PRO A 25 -11.67 21.74 -4.30
CA PRO A 25 -12.90 21.73 -3.52
C PRO A 25 -14.09 22.09 -4.41
N LYS A 26 -15.25 21.49 -4.11
CA LYS A 26 -16.55 21.99 -4.60
C LYS A 26 -16.83 23.30 -3.87
N GLU A 27 -16.27 24.41 -4.31
CA GLU A 27 -16.74 25.70 -3.79
C GLU A 27 -18.18 25.91 -4.26
N ASN A 28 -19.07 26.30 -3.33
CA ASN A 28 -20.42 26.78 -3.63
C ASN A 28 -20.30 28.12 -4.37
N ILE A 29 -19.97 28.08 -5.65
CA ILE A 29 -20.01 29.26 -6.50
C ILE A 29 -21.47 29.43 -6.91
N SER A 30 -22.11 30.45 -6.34
CA SER A 30 -23.49 30.82 -6.60
C SER A 30 -23.73 30.95 -8.10
N ILE A 31 -24.60 30.09 -8.62
CA ILE A 31 -25.06 30.13 -10.00
C ILE A 31 -25.92 31.40 -10.13
N SER A 32 -25.37 32.49 -10.68
CA SER A 32 -26.22 33.57 -11.20
C SER A 32 -26.87 33.05 -12.48
N THR A 33 -27.98 32.33 -12.34
CA THR A 33 -28.81 31.92 -13.47
C THR A 33 -29.44 33.17 -14.07
N ASN A 34 -28.83 33.70 -15.12
CA ASN A 34 -29.50 34.53 -16.11
C ASN A 34 -28.73 34.42 -17.44
N ASN A 35 -29.03 33.37 -18.20
CA ASN A 35 -29.54 33.46 -19.57
C ASN A 35 -29.38 32.14 -20.32
N SER A 36 -30.47 31.75 -20.97
CA SER A 36 -30.62 30.60 -21.86
C SER A 36 -29.89 30.82 -23.19
N SER A 37 -28.81 30.07 -23.43
CA SER A 37 -28.40 29.44 -24.72
C SER A 37 -26.93 28.98 -24.60
N LEU A 38 -26.66 27.73 -25.01
CA LEU A 38 -25.44 26.93 -24.77
C LEU A 38 -25.23 26.61 -23.28
N ASN A 39 -25.12 25.32 -22.93
CA ASN A 39 -24.75 24.90 -21.57
C ASN A 39 -23.54 25.74 -21.13
N SER A 40 -23.71 26.57 -20.10
CA SER A 40 -22.66 27.51 -19.72
C SER A 40 -21.35 26.75 -19.46
N LYS A 41 -20.20 27.35 -19.76
CA LYS A 41 -18.87 26.73 -19.54
C LYS A 41 -18.77 26.10 -18.15
N GLU A 42 -19.35 26.76 -17.15
CA GLU A 42 -19.41 26.32 -15.77
C GLU A 42 -20.35 25.10 -15.56
N GLU A 43 -21.49 25.03 -16.24
CA GLU A 43 -22.37 23.85 -16.20
C GLU A 43 -21.68 22.58 -16.70
N LEU A 44 -20.95 22.68 -17.82
CA LEU A 44 -20.24 21.53 -18.39
C LEU A 44 -19.13 21.04 -17.46
N ILE A 45 -18.41 21.95 -16.82
CA ILE A 45 -17.40 21.64 -15.80
C ILE A 45 -18.05 20.99 -14.57
N ASN A 46 -19.17 21.55 -14.09
CA ASN A 46 -19.90 21.03 -12.94
C ASN A 46 -20.50 19.64 -13.20
N GLN A 47 -20.93 19.34 -14.42
CA GLN A 47 -21.33 17.98 -14.81
C GLN A 47 -20.18 16.99 -14.67
N ALA A 48 -18.98 17.33 -15.15
CA ALA A 48 -17.79 16.50 -15.00
C ALA A 48 -17.46 16.25 -13.52
N PHE A 49 -17.54 17.30 -12.69
CA PHE A 49 -17.30 17.21 -11.25
C PHE A 49 -18.36 16.35 -10.54
N LYS A 50 -19.62 16.46 -10.96
CA LYS A 50 -20.72 15.66 -10.40
C LYS A 50 -20.45 14.18 -10.62
N PHE A 51 -20.22 13.75 -11.86
CA PHE A 51 -19.90 12.35 -12.18
C PHE A 51 -18.65 11.86 -11.46
N HIS A 52 -17.60 12.70 -11.39
CA HIS A 52 -16.39 12.37 -10.66
C HIS A 52 -16.68 12.13 -9.16
N SER A 53 -17.45 13.01 -8.53
CA SER A 53 -17.80 12.90 -7.11
C SER A 53 -18.74 11.73 -6.80
N GLN A 54 -19.51 11.26 -7.79
CA GLN A 54 -20.36 10.07 -7.69
C GLN A 54 -19.58 8.77 -7.92
N GLY A 55 -18.29 8.84 -8.27
CA GLY A 55 -17.49 7.68 -8.64
C GLY A 55 -17.82 7.12 -10.03
N ASN A 56 -18.65 7.80 -10.83
CA ASN A 56 -18.91 7.43 -12.22
C ASN A 56 -17.74 7.90 -13.09
N ILE A 57 -16.63 7.17 -12.99
CA ILE A 57 -15.37 7.47 -13.68
C ILE A 57 -15.52 7.51 -15.21
N PRO A 58 -16.23 6.57 -15.87
CA PRO A 58 -16.41 6.62 -17.33
C PRO A 58 -17.06 7.92 -17.81
N GLU A 59 -18.16 8.35 -17.19
CA GLU A 59 -18.83 9.59 -17.56
C GLU A 59 -17.99 10.82 -17.18
N ALA A 60 -17.33 10.81 -16.02
CA ALA A 60 -16.43 11.90 -15.64
C ALA A 60 -15.34 12.12 -16.70
N ILE A 61 -14.71 11.05 -17.18
CA ILE A 61 -13.67 11.13 -18.25
C ILE A 61 -14.26 11.73 -19.52
N LYS A 62 -15.44 11.28 -19.94
CA LYS A 62 -16.12 11.79 -21.15
C LYS A 62 -16.36 13.30 -21.05
N HIS A 63 -16.89 13.76 -19.93
CA HIS A 63 -17.17 15.18 -19.71
C HIS A 63 -15.90 16.03 -19.59
N TYR A 64 -14.85 15.55 -18.90
CA TYR A 64 -13.56 16.26 -18.85
C TYR A 64 -12.92 16.40 -20.23
N LYS A 65 -12.92 15.32 -21.03
CA LYS A 65 -12.41 15.36 -22.40
C LYS A 65 -13.19 16.33 -23.25
N TYR A 66 -14.52 16.26 -23.21
CA TYR A 66 -15.38 17.18 -23.95
C TYR A 66 -15.04 18.65 -23.63
N VAL A 67 -14.94 19.00 -22.34
CA VAL A 67 -14.56 20.34 -21.89
C VAL A 67 -13.18 20.76 -22.43
N ILE A 68 -12.20 19.86 -22.42
CA ILE A 68 -10.84 20.12 -22.95
C ILE A 68 -10.87 20.28 -24.48
N ASP A 69 -11.62 19.45 -25.19
CA ASP A 69 -11.74 19.44 -26.65
C ASP A 69 -12.46 20.70 -27.15
N GLN A 70 -13.36 21.29 -26.35
CA GLN A 70 -13.96 22.61 -26.60
C GLN A 70 -12.97 23.78 -26.34
N GLY A 71 -11.73 23.50 -25.95
CA GLY A 71 -10.69 24.52 -25.70
C GLY A 71 -10.81 25.22 -24.35
N PHE A 72 -11.58 24.69 -23.40
CA PHE A 72 -11.74 25.34 -22.10
C PHE A 72 -10.48 25.21 -21.25
N THR A 73 -9.94 26.36 -20.83
CA THR A 73 -8.67 26.48 -20.09
C THR A 73 -8.86 26.57 -18.57
N ASP A 74 -9.72 25.72 -17.99
CA ASP A 74 -9.98 25.75 -16.55
C ASP A 74 -9.00 24.84 -15.76
N PRO A 75 -8.15 25.37 -14.85
CA PRO A 75 -7.17 24.56 -14.12
C PRO A 75 -7.80 23.47 -13.25
N ARG A 76 -9.06 23.63 -12.82
CA ARG A 76 -9.80 22.64 -12.03
C ARG A 76 -10.08 21.38 -12.83
N VAL A 77 -10.40 21.55 -14.12
CA VAL A 77 -10.65 20.45 -15.08
C VAL A 77 -9.38 19.62 -15.25
N PHE A 78 -8.26 20.26 -15.59
CA PHE A 78 -7.01 19.56 -15.82
C PHE A 78 -6.50 18.84 -14.58
N THR A 79 -6.67 19.45 -13.40
CA THR A 79 -6.27 18.81 -12.13
C THR A 79 -7.14 17.62 -11.80
N ASN A 80 -8.46 17.75 -11.86
CA ASN A 80 -9.36 16.64 -11.52
C ASN A 80 -9.28 15.51 -12.56
N TYR A 81 -9.08 15.83 -13.84
CA TYR A 81 -8.86 14.83 -14.87
C TYR A 81 -7.50 14.13 -14.70
N GLY A 82 -6.45 14.87 -14.33
CA GLY A 82 -5.15 14.31 -13.96
C GLY A 82 -5.26 13.31 -12.79
N VAL A 83 -6.04 13.63 -11.75
CA VAL A 83 -6.30 12.72 -10.62
C VAL A 83 -6.97 11.42 -11.10
N ILE A 84 -7.97 11.49 -11.98
CA ILE A 84 -8.59 10.28 -12.55
C ILE A 84 -7.57 9.46 -13.31
N LEU A 85 -6.76 10.09 -14.17
CA LEU A 85 -5.73 9.41 -14.96
C LEU A 85 -4.69 8.73 -14.06
N GLN A 86 -4.30 9.38 -12.97
CA GLN A 86 -3.41 8.80 -11.97
C GLN A 86 -4.03 7.55 -11.33
N ASN A 87 -5.30 7.64 -10.90
CA ASN A 87 -6.01 6.53 -10.25
C ASN A 87 -6.17 5.30 -11.15
N ILE A 88 -6.30 5.50 -12.47
CA ILE A 88 -6.38 4.39 -13.45
C ILE A 88 -5.00 3.98 -13.99
N GLY A 89 -3.90 4.48 -13.41
CA GLY A 89 -2.53 4.08 -13.76
C GLY A 89 -1.95 4.76 -15.01
N GLN A 90 -2.64 5.71 -15.63
CA GLN A 90 -2.14 6.49 -16.78
C GLN A 90 -1.23 7.64 -16.32
N LEU A 91 -0.19 7.30 -15.55
CA LEU A 91 0.65 8.25 -14.82
C LEU A 91 1.31 9.31 -15.71
N LYS A 92 1.79 8.94 -16.90
CA LYS A 92 2.39 9.89 -17.84
C LYS A 92 1.40 10.90 -18.41
N ARG A 93 0.14 10.50 -18.60
CA ARG A 93 -0.92 11.43 -19.00
C ARG A 93 -1.35 12.32 -17.82
N ALA A 94 -1.43 11.75 -16.62
CA ALA A 94 -1.69 12.53 -15.41
C ALA A 94 -0.65 13.64 -15.21
N GLU A 95 0.64 13.33 -15.41
CA GLU A 95 1.74 14.30 -15.34
C GLU A 95 1.52 15.49 -16.30
N VAL A 96 1.19 15.21 -17.55
CA VAL A 96 0.92 16.25 -18.58
C VAL A 96 -0.20 17.18 -18.12
N TYR A 97 -1.32 16.64 -17.64
CA TYR A 97 -2.46 17.46 -17.24
C TYR A 97 -2.23 18.22 -15.93
N HIS A 98 -1.50 17.65 -14.97
CA HIS A 98 -1.10 18.41 -13.78
C HIS A 98 -0.16 19.57 -14.12
N ARG A 99 0.80 19.36 -15.05
CA ARG A 99 1.65 20.45 -15.55
C ARG A 99 0.82 21.51 -16.28
N LYS A 100 -0.18 21.12 -17.08
CA LYS A 100 -1.09 22.08 -17.72
C LYS A 100 -1.91 22.87 -16.71
N ALA A 101 -2.38 22.24 -15.64
CA ALA A 101 -3.06 22.94 -14.56
C ALA A 101 -2.17 23.98 -13.85
N ILE A 102 -0.88 23.64 -13.65
CA ILE A 102 0.12 24.57 -13.07
C ILE A 102 0.44 25.70 -14.04
N GLU A 103 0.54 25.43 -15.35
CA GLU A 103 0.75 26.46 -16.37
C GLU A 103 -0.39 27.50 -16.35
N LEU A 104 -1.64 27.03 -16.23
CA LEU A 104 -2.83 27.88 -16.15
C LEU A 104 -3.00 28.60 -14.81
N LYS A 105 -2.51 27.97 -13.73
CA LYS A 105 -2.58 28.53 -12.37
C LYS A 105 -1.32 28.15 -11.56
N PRO A 106 -0.22 28.93 -11.69
CA PRO A 106 1.07 28.61 -11.07
C PRO A 106 1.06 28.59 -9.54
N ASP A 107 0.13 29.33 -8.92
CA ASP A 107 -0.07 29.45 -7.47
C ASP A 107 -1.02 28.38 -6.89
N SER A 108 -1.41 27.37 -7.69
CA SER A 108 -2.26 26.29 -7.20
C SER A 108 -1.47 25.25 -6.39
N ALA A 109 -1.53 25.37 -5.07
CA ALA A 109 -1.01 24.36 -4.15
C ALA A 109 -1.54 22.94 -4.44
N ILE A 110 -2.82 22.86 -4.85
CA ILE A 110 -3.51 21.61 -5.18
C ILE A 110 -2.88 20.94 -6.41
N ALA A 111 -2.65 21.72 -7.48
CA ALA A 111 -2.05 21.20 -8.70
C ALA A 111 -0.59 20.74 -8.48
N HIS A 112 0.18 21.51 -7.71
CA HIS A 112 1.54 21.13 -7.30
C HIS A 112 1.55 19.84 -6.47
N SER A 113 0.64 19.68 -5.50
CA SER A 113 0.58 18.43 -4.72
C SER A 113 0.20 17.22 -5.57
N ASN A 114 -0.73 17.36 -6.51
CA ASN A 114 -1.12 16.23 -7.36
C ASN A 114 -0.03 15.87 -8.38
N LEU A 115 0.70 16.87 -8.88
CA LEU A 115 1.92 16.62 -9.65
C LEU A 115 2.95 15.85 -8.81
N GLY A 116 3.20 16.28 -7.56
CA GLY A 116 4.10 15.60 -6.63
C GLY A 116 3.72 14.14 -6.41
N ASN A 117 2.44 13.87 -6.20
CA ASN A 117 1.90 12.51 -6.08
C ASN A 117 2.15 11.67 -7.33
N THR A 118 1.88 12.22 -8.52
CA THR A 118 2.08 11.53 -9.79
C THR A 118 3.57 11.26 -10.05
N LEU A 119 4.45 12.22 -9.76
CA LEU A 119 5.90 12.07 -9.90
C LEU A 119 6.45 10.99 -8.97
N LYS A 120 5.92 10.90 -7.73
CA LYS A 120 6.26 9.81 -6.82
C LYS A 120 5.85 8.46 -7.39
N ASP A 121 4.65 8.35 -7.95
CA ASP A 121 4.17 7.09 -8.54
C ASP A 121 5.03 6.66 -9.75
N LEU A 122 5.53 7.64 -10.52
CA LEU A 122 6.51 7.47 -11.60
C LEU A 122 7.94 7.15 -11.11
N GLY A 123 8.21 7.25 -9.81
CA GLY A 123 9.54 7.02 -9.22
C GLY A 123 10.48 8.23 -9.28
N GLN A 124 10.00 9.40 -9.69
CA GLN A 124 10.75 10.66 -9.77
C GLN A 124 10.72 11.37 -8.41
N LEU A 125 11.33 10.75 -7.39
CA LEU A 125 11.16 11.15 -5.99
C LEU A 125 11.69 12.57 -5.67
N LYS A 126 12.79 13.01 -6.31
CA LYS A 126 13.33 14.37 -6.09
C LYS A 126 12.39 15.45 -6.65
N ASP A 127 11.86 15.22 -7.85
CA ASP A 127 10.89 16.14 -8.46
C ASP A 127 9.58 16.16 -7.66
N ALA A 128 9.16 14.99 -7.15
CA ALA A 128 8.01 14.88 -6.27
C ALA A 128 8.19 15.70 -4.99
N GLU A 129 9.36 15.64 -4.35
CA GLU A 129 9.69 16.44 -3.16
C GLU A 129 9.59 17.95 -3.47
N MET A 130 10.16 18.41 -4.60
CA MET A 130 10.10 19.82 -4.99
C MET A 130 8.66 20.30 -5.20
N SER A 131 7.85 19.54 -5.93
CA SER A 131 6.43 19.87 -6.14
C SER A 131 5.66 19.92 -4.83
N GLN A 132 5.93 19.00 -3.90
CA GLN A 132 5.26 18.97 -2.61
C GLN A 132 5.65 20.14 -1.71
N ARG A 133 6.94 20.51 -1.69
CA ARG A 133 7.41 21.71 -0.97
C ARG A 133 6.80 22.98 -1.55
N LYS A 134 6.67 23.09 -2.88
CA LYS A 134 5.99 24.23 -3.50
C LYS A 134 4.51 24.30 -3.11
N ALA A 135 3.82 23.16 -3.01
CA ALA A 135 2.44 23.12 -2.52
C ALA A 135 2.33 23.62 -1.07
N ILE A 136 3.28 23.26 -0.19
CA ILE A 136 3.33 23.73 1.21
C ILE A 136 3.60 25.23 1.28
N GLU A 137 4.54 25.74 0.49
CA GLU A 137 4.86 27.18 0.41
C GLU A 137 3.61 27.99 0.02
N LEU A 138 2.86 27.52 -0.98
CA LEU A 138 1.64 28.17 -1.46
C LEU A 138 0.48 28.06 -0.47
N LYS A 139 0.31 26.90 0.18
CA LYS A 139 -0.75 26.67 1.17
C LYS A 139 -0.30 25.67 2.25
N PRO A 140 0.18 26.14 3.41
CA PRO A 140 0.77 25.27 4.43
C PRO A 140 -0.25 24.42 5.18
N GLY A 141 -1.54 24.77 5.13
CA GLY A 141 -2.60 24.16 5.93
C GLY A 141 -3.27 22.91 5.34
N ILE A 142 -2.71 22.27 4.30
CA ILE A 142 -3.30 21.06 3.71
C ILE A 142 -2.65 19.82 4.32
N SER A 143 -3.37 19.09 5.17
CA SER A 143 -2.84 17.93 5.90
C SER A 143 -2.28 16.84 4.98
N GLU A 144 -3.00 16.53 3.90
CA GLU A 144 -2.65 15.55 2.88
C GLU A 144 -1.32 15.88 2.21
N VAL A 145 -0.99 17.18 2.08
CA VAL A 145 0.25 17.62 1.45
C VAL A 145 1.46 17.25 2.31
N HIS A 146 1.35 17.42 3.63
CA HIS A 146 2.39 17.03 4.59
C HIS A 146 2.51 15.50 4.70
N LEU A 147 1.39 14.78 4.69
CA LEU A 147 1.39 13.31 4.64
C LEU A 147 2.13 12.78 3.39
N ASN A 148 1.83 13.35 2.23
CA ASN A 148 2.47 12.96 0.97
C ASN A 148 3.96 13.30 0.97
N LEU A 149 4.35 14.47 1.48
CA LEU A 149 5.77 14.85 1.64
C LEU A 149 6.49 13.87 2.55
N GLY A 150 5.93 13.55 3.72
CA GLY A 150 6.52 12.60 4.66
C GLY A 150 6.75 11.24 4.02
N SER A 151 5.82 10.78 3.19
CA SER A 151 6.03 9.54 2.44
C SER A 151 7.14 9.65 1.38
N ILE A 152 7.23 10.75 0.64
CA ILE A 152 8.27 10.93 -0.37
C ILE A 152 9.65 10.97 0.30
N LEU A 153 9.75 11.66 1.44
CA LEU A 153 10.96 11.75 2.25
C LEU A 153 11.38 10.38 2.80
N LYS A 154 10.42 9.56 3.25
CA LYS A 154 10.67 8.17 3.61
C LYS A 154 11.29 7.39 2.45
N ASP A 155 10.70 7.48 1.26
CA ASP A 155 11.18 6.77 0.08
C ASP A 155 12.58 7.27 -0.37
N LEU A 156 12.93 8.51 -0.02
CA LEU A 156 14.27 9.09 -0.19
C LEU A 156 15.25 8.73 0.95
N GLY A 157 14.82 8.05 2.01
CA GLY A 157 15.64 7.72 3.18
C GLY A 157 15.81 8.87 4.18
N LYS A 158 15.12 9.99 4.00
CA LYS A 158 15.17 11.18 4.88
C LYS A 158 14.20 11.01 6.07
N LEU A 159 14.47 10.03 6.92
CA LEU A 159 13.52 9.57 7.96
C LEU A 159 13.15 10.66 8.98
N LYS A 160 14.10 11.49 9.42
CA LYS A 160 13.83 12.58 10.37
C LYS A 160 12.96 13.70 9.76
N GLU A 161 13.18 14.07 8.50
CA GLU A 161 12.30 15.02 7.82
C GLU A 161 10.91 14.43 7.57
N ALA A 162 10.83 13.12 7.32
CA ALA A 162 9.57 12.42 7.18
C ALA A 162 8.75 12.45 8.47
N GLU A 163 9.39 12.23 9.62
CA GLU A 163 8.78 12.33 10.94
C GLU A 163 8.14 13.71 11.16
N ILE A 164 8.88 14.79 10.90
CA ILE A 164 8.39 16.18 11.03
C ILE A 164 7.15 16.39 10.16
N SER A 165 7.20 15.92 8.90
CA SER A 165 6.08 16.07 7.96
C SER A 165 4.84 15.30 8.42
N PHE A 166 4.99 14.07 8.92
CA PHE A 166 3.86 13.31 9.45
C PHE A 166 3.26 13.95 10.70
N ARG A 167 4.08 14.45 11.63
CA ARG A 167 3.61 15.20 12.80
C ARG A 167 2.84 16.46 12.39
N LYS A 168 3.31 17.20 11.38
CA LYS A 168 2.58 18.37 10.87
C LYS A 168 1.25 18.00 10.23
N SER A 169 1.19 16.87 9.51
CA SER A 169 -0.09 16.34 8.99
C SER A 169 -1.08 16.03 10.12
N ILE A 170 -0.61 15.45 11.23
CA ILE A 170 -1.44 15.14 12.40
C ILE A 170 -1.92 16.41 13.10
N GLU A 171 -1.06 17.42 13.26
CA GLU A 171 -1.42 18.71 13.82
C GLU A 171 -2.55 19.37 13.03
N LEU A 172 -2.47 19.33 11.70
CA LEU A 172 -3.49 19.90 10.80
C LEU A 172 -4.79 19.07 10.75
N LYS A 173 -4.69 17.75 10.96
CA LYS A 173 -5.82 16.82 10.91
C LYS A 173 -5.65 15.69 11.95
N PRO A 174 -6.10 15.91 13.19
CA PRO A 174 -5.89 14.98 14.30
C PRO A 174 -6.61 13.63 14.18
N ASP A 175 -7.56 13.48 13.24
CA ASP A 175 -8.30 12.26 12.95
C ASP A 175 -7.73 11.49 11.72
N PHE A 176 -6.54 11.87 11.24
CA PHE A 176 -5.94 11.23 10.06
C PHE A 176 -5.18 9.94 10.40
N ALA A 177 -5.92 8.81 10.46
CA ALA A 177 -5.36 7.49 10.81
C ALA A 177 -4.08 7.13 10.01
N GLU A 178 -4.02 7.49 8.73
CA GLU A 178 -2.85 7.17 7.89
C GLU A 178 -1.59 7.97 8.25
N ALA A 179 -1.74 9.18 8.77
CA ALA A 179 -0.61 9.95 9.29
C ALA A 179 -0.01 9.27 10.53
N TYR A 180 -0.85 8.80 11.45
CA TYR A 180 -0.41 8.05 12.63
C TYR A 180 0.26 6.71 12.31
N SER A 181 -0.31 5.93 11.37
CA SER A 181 0.31 4.65 10.97
C SER A 181 1.66 4.85 10.29
N ASN A 182 1.78 5.87 9.43
CA ASN A 182 3.06 6.19 8.80
C ASN A 182 4.08 6.75 9.80
N LEU A 183 3.65 7.58 10.75
CA LEU A 183 4.51 8.06 11.83
C LEU A 183 5.02 6.88 12.67
N GLY A 184 4.16 5.93 13.04
CA GLY A 184 4.55 4.71 13.75
C GLY A 184 5.58 3.88 12.98
N ASN A 185 5.40 3.74 11.67
CA ASN A 185 6.38 3.07 10.80
C ASN A 185 7.75 3.77 10.81
N ILE A 186 7.76 5.11 10.69
CA ILE A 186 9.00 5.91 10.71
C ILE A 186 9.70 5.86 12.06
N LEU A 187 8.95 6.01 13.16
CA LEU A 187 9.51 5.96 14.51
C LEU A 187 10.16 4.61 14.79
N ARG A 188 9.53 3.52 14.33
CA ARG A 188 10.15 2.18 14.39
C ARG A 188 11.45 2.12 13.59
N ASP A 189 11.46 2.63 12.36
CA ASP A 189 12.66 2.65 11.51
C ASP A 189 13.78 3.54 12.10
N LEU A 190 13.42 4.49 12.98
CA LEU A 190 14.34 5.32 13.78
C LEU A 190 14.73 4.70 15.13
N GLY A 191 14.19 3.53 15.49
CA GLY A 191 14.43 2.84 16.77
C GLY A 191 13.65 3.39 17.97
N GLN A 192 12.67 4.26 17.75
CA GLN A 192 11.81 4.85 18.78
C GLN A 192 10.56 3.99 18.98
N TRP A 193 10.72 2.82 19.61
CA TRP A 193 9.73 1.75 19.64
C TRP A 193 8.45 2.10 20.42
N GLU A 194 8.59 2.74 21.58
CA GLU A 194 7.46 3.10 22.44
C GLU A 194 6.55 4.13 21.76
N GLU A 195 7.15 5.16 21.17
CA GLU A 195 6.43 6.22 20.45
C GLU A 195 5.80 5.67 19.17
N ALA A 196 6.46 4.71 18.52
CA ALA A 196 5.93 4.02 17.35
C ALA A 196 4.66 3.23 17.67
N GLU A 197 4.64 2.53 18.81
CA GLU A 197 3.48 1.78 19.30
C GLU A 197 2.32 2.74 19.62
N ILE A 198 2.56 3.81 20.37
CA ILE A 198 1.53 4.82 20.70
C ILE A 198 0.90 5.38 19.42
N SER A 199 1.72 5.77 18.45
CA SER A 199 1.23 6.28 17.17
C SER A 199 0.43 5.21 16.40
N THR A 200 0.89 3.97 16.40
CA THR A 200 0.21 2.87 15.71
C THR A 200 -1.15 2.55 16.35
N LEU A 201 -1.21 2.49 17.68
CA LEU A 201 -2.46 2.30 18.42
C LEU A 201 -3.45 3.44 18.16
N LYS A 202 -2.97 4.68 18.08
CA LYS A 202 -3.83 5.81 17.74
C LYS A 202 -4.44 5.68 16.34
N ALA A 203 -3.70 5.13 15.37
CA ALA A 203 -4.24 4.83 14.05
C ALA A 203 -5.35 3.77 14.09
N LEU A 204 -5.24 2.78 14.99
CA LEU A 204 -6.22 1.73 15.21
C LEU A 204 -7.45 2.24 15.97
N ASP A 205 -7.29 3.14 16.93
CA ASP A 205 -8.43 3.80 17.58
C ASP A 205 -9.31 4.55 16.57
N LEU A 206 -8.68 5.24 15.62
CA LEU A 206 -9.37 5.95 14.54
C LEU A 206 -9.93 5.00 13.47
N ARG A 207 -9.28 3.86 13.25
CA ARG A 207 -9.67 2.86 12.24
C ARG A 207 -9.28 1.45 12.70
N PRO A 208 -10.15 0.71 13.42
CA PRO A 208 -9.80 -0.56 14.05
C PRO A 208 -9.29 -1.64 13.09
N ASN A 209 -9.81 -1.68 11.85
CA ASN A 209 -9.41 -2.66 10.83
C ASN A 209 -8.34 -2.14 9.86
N PHE A 210 -7.50 -1.19 10.30
CA PHE A 210 -6.48 -0.61 9.43
C PHE A 210 -5.30 -1.56 9.24
N ALA A 211 -5.28 -2.26 8.10
CA ALA A 211 -4.32 -3.32 7.81
C ALA A 211 -2.85 -2.89 7.94
N GLU A 212 -2.50 -1.69 7.48
CA GLU A 212 -1.15 -1.15 7.62
C GLU A 212 -0.74 -0.93 9.08
N ALA A 213 -1.66 -0.44 9.92
CA ALA A 213 -1.39 -0.24 11.35
C ALA A 213 -1.32 -1.57 12.12
N LEU A 214 -2.24 -2.51 11.86
CA LEU A 214 -2.19 -3.85 12.46
C LEU A 214 -0.89 -4.58 12.08
N PHE A 215 -0.47 -4.46 10.82
CA PHE A 215 0.84 -4.98 10.40
C PHE A 215 1.99 -4.29 11.13
N ASN A 216 1.99 -2.97 11.29
CA ASN A 216 3.05 -2.28 12.03
C ASN A 216 3.12 -2.73 13.50
N LEU A 217 1.95 -2.87 14.16
CA LEU A 217 1.84 -3.35 15.53
C LEU A 217 2.36 -4.78 15.67
N SER A 218 2.00 -5.65 14.71
CA SER A 218 2.47 -7.04 14.68
C SER A 218 3.99 -7.15 14.73
N LEU A 219 4.72 -6.27 14.05
CA LEU A 219 6.17 -6.29 14.04
C LEU A 219 6.74 -5.95 15.43
N MET A 220 6.07 -5.09 16.19
CA MET A 220 6.46 -4.73 17.56
C MET A 220 6.13 -5.85 18.55
N GLU A 221 4.96 -6.46 18.43
CA GLU A 221 4.53 -7.63 19.23
C GLU A 221 5.48 -8.82 19.03
N LEU A 222 5.80 -9.13 17.77
CA LEU A 222 6.76 -10.19 17.43
C LEU A 222 8.16 -9.93 17.98
N THR A 223 8.59 -8.66 18.02
CA THR A 223 9.90 -8.26 18.55
C THR A 223 9.95 -8.39 20.08
N ARG A 224 8.85 -8.09 20.78
CA ARG A 224 8.70 -8.28 22.24
C ARG A 224 8.55 -9.75 22.65
N GLY A 225 8.19 -10.62 21.71
CA GLY A 225 8.00 -12.05 21.96
C GLY A 225 6.54 -12.47 22.16
N ASP A 226 5.60 -11.56 21.90
CA ASP A 226 4.15 -11.78 21.94
C ASP A 226 3.69 -12.53 20.67
N TYR A 227 4.28 -13.70 20.43
CA TYR A 227 4.20 -14.40 19.14
C TYR A 227 2.78 -14.76 18.70
N GLN A 228 1.88 -15.06 19.63
CA GLN A 228 0.52 -15.47 19.32
C GLN A 228 -0.25 -14.31 18.68
N ILE A 229 -0.43 -13.21 19.42
CA ILE A 229 -1.13 -12.03 18.92
C ILE A 229 -0.37 -11.35 17.78
N GLY A 230 0.96 -11.33 17.87
CA GLY A 230 1.83 -10.81 16.82
C GLY A 230 1.61 -11.52 15.49
N LEU A 231 1.54 -12.85 15.47
CA LEU A 231 1.28 -13.59 14.22
C LEU A 231 -0.16 -13.42 13.73
N GLU A 232 -1.14 -13.25 14.62
CA GLU A 232 -2.52 -12.94 14.23
C GLU A 232 -2.62 -11.58 13.54
N HIS A 233 -2.03 -10.53 14.11
CA HIS A 233 -1.97 -9.21 13.49
C HIS A 233 -1.10 -9.20 12.22
N TYR A 234 -0.02 -9.99 12.18
CA TYR A 234 0.87 -10.08 11.03
C TYR A 234 0.14 -10.52 9.75
N GLU A 235 -0.97 -11.28 9.87
CA GLU A 235 -1.83 -11.67 8.74
C GLU A 235 -2.47 -10.51 8.00
N PHE A 236 -2.60 -9.34 8.64
CA PHE A 236 -3.09 -8.15 7.95
C PHE A 236 -2.14 -7.65 6.86
N ARG A 237 -0.91 -8.17 6.76
CA ARG A 237 -0.01 -7.93 5.61
C ARG A 237 -0.67 -8.23 4.26
N HIS A 238 -1.53 -9.24 4.22
CA HIS A 238 -2.26 -9.67 3.01
C HIS A 238 -3.44 -8.75 2.68
N LYS A 239 -3.88 -7.94 3.63
CA LYS A 239 -4.97 -6.96 3.48
C LYS A 239 -4.46 -5.54 3.23
N LYS A 240 -3.13 -5.33 3.28
CA LYS A 240 -2.50 -4.06 2.91
C LYS A 240 -2.78 -3.74 1.45
N LYS A 241 -2.70 -2.45 1.10
CA LYS A 241 -2.88 -2.00 -0.29
C LYS A 241 -1.96 -2.71 -1.30
N ASN A 242 -0.71 -2.92 -0.90
CA ASN A 242 0.29 -3.66 -1.67
C ASN A 242 0.66 -4.90 -0.85
N PRO A 243 -0.17 -5.96 -0.92
CA PRO A 243 0.12 -7.17 -0.20
C PRO A 243 1.37 -7.80 -0.81
N PRO A 244 2.19 -8.46 0.01
CA PRO A 244 3.41 -9.06 -0.50
C PRO A 244 3.07 -10.30 -1.35
N LEU A 245 3.81 -10.53 -2.42
CA LEU A 245 3.52 -11.61 -3.37
C LEU A 245 3.76 -12.97 -2.70
N LEU A 246 2.73 -13.82 -2.71
CA LEU A 246 2.84 -15.20 -2.26
C LEU A 246 3.53 -16.04 -3.31
N TYR A 247 4.43 -16.94 -2.87
CA TYR A 247 5.00 -17.95 -3.75
C TYR A 247 3.92 -18.85 -4.37
N PHE A 248 2.96 -19.26 -3.55
CA PHE A 248 1.89 -20.17 -3.94
C PHE A 248 0.70 -20.08 -2.97
N THR A 249 -0.53 -20.16 -3.50
CA THR A 249 -1.77 -20.12 -2.70
C THR A 249 -2.70 -21.28 -3.10
N PRO A 250 -2.71 -22.40 -2.37
CA PRO A 250 -3.63 -23.50 -2.63
C PRO A 250 -5.04 -23.19 -2.13
N LYS A 251 -6.03 -23.86 -2.74
CA LYS A 251 -7.45 -23.79 -2.36
C LYS A 251 -7.78 -24.68 -1.15
N LEU A 252 -6.99 -24.57 -0.09
CA LEU A 252 -7.25 -25.21 1.19
C LEU A 252 -7.59 -24.15 2.24
N GLU A 253 -8.39 -24.54 3.22
CA GLU A 253 -8.69 -23.72 4.40
C GLU A 253 -7.42 -23.52 5.23
N LYS A 254 -7.28 -22.34 5.83
CA LYS A 254 -6.13 -22.05 6.67
C LYS A 254 -6.34 -22.67 8.06
N LEU A 255 -5.33 -23.37 8.57
CA LEU A 255 -5.38 -23.89 9.94
C LEU A 255 -5.53 -22.75 10.95
N ASN A 256 -6.48 -22.88 11.87
CA ASN A 256 -6.53 -22.07 13.07
C ASN A 256 -5.51 -22.62 14.08
N VAL A 257 -4.37 -21.95 14.21
CA VAL A 257 -3.24 -22.39 15.06
C VAL A 257 -3.57 -22.47 16.55
N ARG A 258 -4.75 -22.03 16.99
CA ARG A 258 -5.23 -22.16 18.38
C ARG A 258 -5.71 -23.58 18.72
N GLU A 259 -5.93 -24.43 17.73
CA GLU A 259 -6.43 -25.79 17.90
C GLU A 259 -5.36 -26.77 17.37
N PHE A 260 -4.59 -27.38 18.28
CA PHE A 260 -3.78 -28.55 17.94
C PHE A 260 -4.73 -29.71 17.64
N ILE A 261 -4.52 -30.42 16.53
CA ILE A 261 -5.36 -31.54 16.15
C ILE A 261 -4.45 -32.71 15.74
N GLU A 262 -4.42 -33.73 16.57
CA GLU A 262 -3.72 -34.98 16.33
C GLU A 262 -4.28 -35.68 15.07
N GLY A 263 -3.41 -36.23 14.22
CA GLY A 263 -3.83 -36.93 12.99
C GLY A 263 -4.22 -36.04 11.81
N VAL A 264 -4.07 -34.71 11.90
CA VAL A 264 -4.34 -33.81 10.77
C VAL A 264 -3.23 -33.87 9.73
N LYS A 265 -3.63 -34.07 8.47
CA LYS A 265 -2.78 -33.85 7.29
C LYS A 265 -2.63 -32.36 7.05
N LEU A 266 -1.44 -31.83 7.26
CA LEU A 266 -1.13 -30.41 7.15
C LEU A 266 -0.30 -30.12 5.90
N LEU A 267 -0.79 -29.23 5.04
CA LEU A 267 0.02 -28.67 3.96
C LEU A 267 0.78 -27.43 4.45
N VAL A 268 2.08 -27.58 4.66
CA VAL A 268 2.98 -26.47 4.99
C VAL A 268 3.51 -25.83 3.71
N ILE A 269 3.34 -24.52 3.57
CA ILE A 269 3.69 -23.79 2.35
C ILE A 269 4.70 -22.70 2.69
N SER A 270 5.73 -22.59 1.87
CA SER A 270 6.65 -21.45 1.94
C SER A 270 5.97 -20.18 1.46
N GLU A 271 6.13 -19.12 2.23
CA GLU A 271 5.43 -17.87 1.97
C GLU A 271 6.29 -16.89 1.16
N GLN A 272 7.32 -16.32 1.81
CA GLN A 272 8.15 -15.24 1.27
C GLN A 272 9.62 -15.48 1.54
N GLY A 273 10.47 -15.07 0.59
CA GLY A 273 11.90 -15.19 0.73
C GLY A 273 12.41 -16.62 0.84
N LEU A 274 13.71 -16.82 0.57
CA LEU A 274 14.36 -18.10 0.85
C LEU A 274 14.73 -18.21 2.34
N GLY A 275 15.00 -17.07 2.99
CA GLY A 275 15.37 -16.99 4.40
C GLY A 275 14.30 -17.51 5.34
N ASP A 276 13.04 -17.10 5.15
CA ASP A 276 11.94 -17.57 6.01
C ASP A 276 11.78 -19.09 5.86
N THR A 277 11.77 -19.60 4.62
CA THR A 277 11.71 -21.04 4.39
C THR A 277 12.82 -21.79 5.11
N LEU A 278 14.07 -21.32 5.00
CA LEU A 278 15.23 -21.91 5.69
C LEU A 278 15.08 -21.87 7.22
N GLN A 279 14.59 -20.76 7.76
CA GLN A 279 14.44 -20.58 9.20
C GLN A 279 13.35 -21.48 9.79
N TYR A 280 12.23 -21.64 9.08
CA TYR A 280 11.05 -22.32 9.62
C TYR A 280 10.94 -23.79 9.22
N MET A 281 11.60 -24.24 8.14
CA MET A 281 11.60 -25.66 7.76
C MET A 281 12.14 -26.59 8.87
N ARG A 282 12.98 -26.07 9.78
CA ARG A 282 13.51 -26.82 10.92
C ARG A 282 12.43 -27.35 11.89
N TYR A 283 11.23 -26.76 11.87
CA TYR A 283 10.12 -27.21 12.71
C TYR A 283 9.40 -28.42 12.12
N ILE A 284 9.60 -28.74 10.84
CA ILE A 284 8.91 -29.84 10.16
C ILE A 284 9.25 -31.20 10.80
N PRO A 285 10.52 -31.57 11.02
CA PRO A 285 10.84 -32.85 11.67
C PRO A 285 10.28 -32.94 13.10
N TYR A 286 10.31 -31.84 13.85
CA TYR A 286 9.74 -31.77 15.19
C TYR A 286 8.23 -32.09 15.18
N LEU A 287 7.47 -31.44 14.30
CA LEU A 287 6.02 -31.63 14.21
C LEU A 287 5.65 -33.04 13.71
N ARG A 288 6.44 -33.60 12.78
CA ARG A 288 6.30 -35.01 12.37
C ARG A 288 6.52 -35.97 13.54
N ASN A 289 7.49 -35.69 14.41
CA ASN A 289 7.72 -36.49 15.62
C ASN A 289 6.57 -36.38 16.64
N GLN A 290 5.76 -35.32 16.56
CA GLN A 290 4.52 -35.17 17.35
C GLN A 290 3.30 -35.82 16.67
N GLY A 291 3.50 -36.61 15.60
CA GLY A 291 2.43 -37.34 14.91
C GLY A 291 1.65 -36.53 13.88
N ILE A 292 2.10 -35.31 13.53
CA ILE A 292 1.45 -34.50 12.49
C ILE A 292 1.93 -34.96 11.11
N ASP A 293 0.98 -35.33 10.24
CA ASP A 293 1.28 -35.69 8.86
C ASP A 293 1.50 -34.41 8.03
N ILE A 294 2.77 -34.08 7.75
CA ILE A 294 3.15 -32.85 7.04
C ILE A 294 3.53 -33.14 5.59
N SER A 295 2.81 -32.51 4.67
CA SER A 295 3.23 -32.28 3.29
C SER A 295 3.87 -30.90 3.19
N PHE A 296 5.13 -30.81 2.72
CA PHE A 296 5.85 -29.55 2.63
C PHE A 296 6.01 -29.06 1.19
N CYS A 297 5.56 -27.84 0.91
CA CYS A 297 5.70 -27.17 -0.38
C CYS A 297 6.67 -25.96 -0.28
N PRO A 298 8.00 -26.20 -0.37
CA PRO A 298 9.00 -25.14 -0.42
C PRO A 298 9.23 -24.58 -1.82
N GLN A 299 9.89 -23.43 -1.91
CA GLN A 299 10.36 -22.93 -3.21
C GLN A 299 11.33 -23.92 -3.85
N ILE A 300 11.16 -24.18 -5.14
CA ILE A 300 11.95 -25.15 -5.92
C ILE A 300 13.46 -25.00 -5.75
N LYS A 301 13.94 -23.76 -5.58
CA LYS A 301 15.36 -23.44 -5.39
C LYS A 301 15.97 -24.06 -4.12
N LEU A 302 15.16 -24.43 -3.13
CA LEU A 302 15.61 -25.02 -1.88
C LEU A 302 15.49 -26.55 -1.84
N HIS A 303 14.91 -27.18 -2.86
CA HIS A 303 14.62 -28.62 -2.86
C HIS A 303 15.88 -29.48 -2.62
N SER A 304 16.98 -29.20 -3.34
CA SER A 304 18.22 -29.97 -3.18
C SER A 304 18.80 -29.86 -1.78
N LEU A 305 18.76 -28.65 -1.19
CA LEU A 305 19.25 -28.41 0.17
C LEU A 305 18.36 -29.13 1.20
N ILE A 306 17.04 -29.04 1.06
CA ILE A 306 16.07 -29.67 1.96
C ILE A 306 16.27 -31.19 1.98
N LYS A 307 16.42 -31.80 0.80
CA LYS A 307 16.71 -33.24 0.67
C LYS A 307 18.04 -33.61 1.31
N ALA A 308 19.12 -32.88 0.97
CA ALA A 308 20.44 -33.15 1.51
C ALA A 308 20.52 -32.98 3.04
N SER A 309 19.72 -32.07 3.61
CA SER A 309 19.62 -31.84 5.05
C SER A 309 18.79 -32.88 5.81
N GLY A 310 18.08 -33.76 5.11
CA GLY A 310 17.19 -34.75 5.73
C GLY A 310 15.89 -34.19 6.31
N ILE A 311 15.60 -32.89 6.13
CA ILE A 311 14.37 -32.26 6.63
C ILE A 311 13.13 -32.81 5.93
N ASP A 312 13.22 -32.98 4.61
CA ASP A 312 12.16 -33.59 3.81
C ASP A 312 12.79 -34.30 2.60
N GLN A 313 12.49 -35.59 2.45
CA GLN A 313 12.96 -36.38 1.31
C GLN A 313 12.14 -36.08 0.04
N ASN A 314 10.89 -35.66 0.21
CA ASN A 314 9.91 -35.47 -0.87
C ASN A 314 9.25 -34.07 -0.79
N PRO A 315 10.03 -32.97 -0.79
CA PRO A 315 9.45 -31.64 -0.86
C PRO A 315 8.62 -31.48 -2.14
N LEU A 316 7.41 -30.97 -1.99
CA LEU A 316 6.47 -30.77 -3.07
C LEU A 316 6.83 -29.55 -3.90
N THR A 317 6.63 -29.68 -5.21
CA THR A 317 6.51 -28.53 -6.11
C THR A 317 5.14 -27.85 -5.92
N SER A 318 5.01 -26.61 -6.36
CA SER A 318 3.71 -25.91 -6.36
C SER A 318 2.67 -26.66 -7.18
N ASP A 319 3.05 -27.36 -8.25
CA ASP A 319 2.09 -28.10 -9.08
C ASP A 319 1.63 -29.39 -8.41
N GLN A 320 2.50 -30.09 -7.69
CA GLN A 320 2.08 -31.22 -6.85
C GLN A 320 1.19 -30.76 -5.70
N ALA A 321 1.54 -29.65 -5.04
CA ALA A 321 0.76 -29.10 -3.93
C ALA A 321 -0.63 -28.60 -4.34
N LYS A 322 -0.84 -28.21 -5.62
CA LYS A 322 -2.18 -27.87 -6.16
C LYS A 322 -3.15 -29.05 -6.16
N ASN A 323 -2.63 -30.27 -6.24
CA ASN A 323 -3.45 -31.48 -6.29
C ASN A 323 -3.87 -31.98 -4.91
N ILE A 324 -3.43 -31.32 -3.83
CA ILE A 324 -3.85 -31.62 -2.47
C ILE A 324 -5.20 -30.96 -2.22
N THR A 325 -6.20 -31.78 -1.90
CA THR A 325 -7.59 -31.35 -1.66
C THR A 325 -8.08 -31.59 -0.24
N GLU A 326 -7.28 -32.27 0.60
CA GLU A 326 -7.63 -32.61 1.98
C GLU A 326 -6.72 -31.88 2.97
N GLY A 327 -7.28 -31.60 4.14
CA GLY A 327 -6.57 -30.99 5.26
C GLY A 327 -6.39 -29.46 5.13
N PRO A 328 -6.00 -28.80 6.23
CA PRO A 328 -5.75 -27.37 6.22
C PRO A 328 -4.34 -27.05 5.69
N LYS A 329 -4.16 -25.79 5.29
CA LYS A 329 -2.85 -25.22 4.97
C LYS A 329 -2.32 -24.32 6.07
N LEU A 330 -1.00 -24.24 6.16
CA LEU A 330 -0.31 -23.30 7.03
C LEU A 330 0.92 -22.72 6.33
N PHE A 331 1.14 -21.42 6.50
CA PHE A 331 2.39 -20.81 6.07
C PHE A 331 3.52 -21.19 7.03
N SER A 332 4.68 -21.53 6.49
CA SER A 332 5.87 -21.96 7.27
C SER A 332 6.22 -21.02 8.43
N LEU A 333 6.07 -19.70 8.28
CA LEU A 333 6.27 -18.71 9.35
C LEU A 333 5.46 -19.01 10.63
N CYS A 334 4.24 -19.53 10.46
CA CYS A 334 3.34 -19.83 11.57
C CYS A 334 3.72 -21.10 12.36
N LEU A 335 4.66 -21.92 11.87
CA LEU A 335 5.06 -23.17 12.54
C LEU A 335 5.63 -22.93 13.95
N LYS A 336 6.21 -21.74 14.20
CA LYS A 336 6.74 -21.39 15.53
C LYS A 336 5.65 -21.33 16.62
N VAL A 337 4.39 -21.09 16.26
CA VAL A 337 3.28 -21.06 17.22
C VAL A 337 2.97 -22.46 17.73
N ILE A 338 2.99 -23.46 16.85
CA ILE A 338 2.67 -24.86 17.19
C ILE A 338 3.76 -25.50 18.06
N HIS A 339 4.97 -24.90 18.09
CA HIS A 339 6.08 -25.40 18.90
C HIS A 339 5.98 -25.00 20.39
N LYS A 340 5.18 -23.99 20.76
CA LYS A 340 4.94 -23.64 22.17
C LYS A 340 3.69 -24.33 22.66
#